data_AF-H2KYX0-F1
#
_entry.id   AF-H2KYX0-F1
#
_cell.length_a   1.000
_cell.length_b   1.000
_cell.length_c   1.000
_cell.angle_alpha   90.00
_cell.angle_beta   90.00
_cell.angle_gamma   90.00
#
_symmetry.space_group_name_H-M   'P 1'
#
loop_
_entity.id
_entity.type
_entity.pdbx_description
1 polymer ?
#
loop_
_entity_poly.entity_id
_entity_poly.type
_entity_poly.pdbx_seq_one_letter_code
_entity_poly.pdbx_strand_id
1 'polypeptide(L)'
;MSSDSRLGNARSFNRFDIILSITHFVGFITICLNGYFLNTFKNGLAWPSKVKNGDNKALGKRGDQLHAFLMILAFIYFQGEALLAYRLYRYDAKIISKLLHTALHIIAIGLGITALTVIIMSTNNAGWNNFTSVHSWIGICLLSVYLVQINP
;
A
#
# COMPACT_ATOMS: atom_id res chain seq x y z
N MET A 1 34.86 -21.93 19.72
CA MET A 1 34.01 -20.83 19.21
C MET A 1 34.09 -19.68 20.21
N SER A 2 34.79 -18.57 19.90
CA SER A 2 35.19 -17.55 20.89
C SER A 2 34.03 -16.62 21.30
N SER A 3 34.12 -16.07 22.51
CA SER A 3 33.16 -15.11 23.10
C SER A 3 32.90 -13.88 22.21
N ASP A 4 33.90 -13.42 21.46
CA ASP A 4 33.76 -12.30 20.53
C ASP A 4 32.78 -12.57 19.38
N SER A 5 32.72 -13.82 18.89
CA SER A 5 31.76 -14.21 17.85
C SER A 5 30.31 -14.17 18.36
N ARG A 6 30.08 -14.49 19.64
CA ARG A 6 28.75 -14.41 20.28
C ARG A 6 28.30 -12.97 20.48
N LEU A 7 29.22 -12.09 20.92
CA LEU A 7 28.95 -10.65 21.09
C LEU A 7 28.70 -9.93 19.77
N GLY A 8 29.40 -10.31 18.70
CA GLY A 8 29.16 -9.79 17.35
C GLY A 8 27.78 -10.19 16.81
N ASN A 9 27.39 -11.45 16.98
CA ASN A 9 26.11 -11.95 16.49
C ASN A 9 24.91 -11.35 17.26
N ALA A 10 25.02 -11.22 18.59
CA ALA A 10 24.00 -10.57 19.43
C ALA A 10 23.84 -9.08 19.12
N ARG A 11 24.94 -8.33 18.91
CA ARG A 11 24.88 -6.91 18.50
C ARG A 11 24.26 -6.73 17.12
N SER A 12 24.55 -7.61 16.17
CA SER A 12 23.95 -7.57 14.83
C SER A 12 22.43 -7.78 14.89
N PHE A 13 21.99 -8.74 15.72
CA PHE A 13 20.58 -9.03 15.96
C PHE A 13 19.82 -7.81 16.50
N ASN A 14 20.32 -7.22 17.59
CA ASN A 14 19.67 -6.06 18.21
C ASN A 14 19.57 -4.86 17.26
N ARG A 15 20.56 -4.67 16.38
CA ARG A 15 20.53 -3.59 15.37
C ARG A 15 19.45 -3.83 14.31
N PHE A 16 19.33 -5.06 13.81
CA PHE A 16 18.32 -5.42 12.83
C PHE A 16 16.90 -5.23 13.40
N ASP A 17 16.65 -5.73 14.61
CA ASP A 17 15.34 -5.65 15.26
C ASP A 17 14.92 -4.20 15.57
N ILE A 18 15.87 -3.35 15.96
CA ILE A 18 15.63 -1.91 16.16
C ILE A 18 15.26 -1.23 14.83
N ILE A 19 16.01 -1.46 13.75
CA ILE A 19 15.73 -0.85 12.44
C ILE A 19 14.35 -1.28 11.93
N LEU A 20 14.03 -2.56 12.10
CA LEU A 20 12.75 -3.15 11.73
C LEU A 20 11.60 -2.52 12.53
N SER A 21 11.76 -2.38 13.85
CA SER A 21 10.74 -1.75 14.71
C SER A 21 10.49 -0.29 14.32
N ILE A 22 11.56 0.45 14.01
CA ILE A 22 11.46 1.82 13.49
C ILE A 22 10.73 1.84 12.15
N THR A 23 11.05 0.91 11.26
CA THR A 23 10.42 0.82 9.92
C THR A 23 8.92 0.58 10.03
N HIS A 24 8.47 -0.38 10.85
CA HIS A 24 7.04 -0.62 11.07
C HIS A 24 6.34 0.60 11.68
N PHE A 25 6.98 1.27 12.64
CA PHE A 25 6.42 2.47 13.27
C PHE A 25 6.26 3.62 12.27
N VAL A 26 7.29 3.87 11.45
CA VAL A 26 7.25 4.88 10.38
C VAL A 26 6.20 4.53 9.33
N GLY A 27 6.10 3.26 8.93
CA GLY A 27 5.07 2.77 8.00
C GLY A 27 3.67 3.02 8.54
N PHE A 28 3.41 2.64 9.79
CA PHE A 28 2.13 2.86 10.45
C PHE A 28 1.77 4.36 10.55
N ILE A 29 2.71 5.19 11.00
CA ILE A 29 2.52 6.65 11.06
C ILE A 29 2.21 7.21 9.67
N THR A 30 2.91 6.74 8.63
CA THR A 30 2.70 7.20 7.26
C THR A 30 1.26 6.93 6.81
N ILE A 31 0.70 5.75 7.12
CA ILE A 31 -0.69 5.42 6.81
C ILE A 31 -1.67 6.30 7.60
N CYS A 32 -1.45 6.48 8.90
CA CYS A 32 -2.32 7.31 9.73
C CYS A 32 -2.31 8.78 9.28
N LEU A 33 -1.14 9.35 8.99
CA LEU A 33 -1.01 10.74 8.54
C LEU A 33 -1.63 10.93 7.15
N ASN A 34 -1.41 10.02 6.20
CA ASN A 34 -2.04 10.11 4.88
C ASN A 34 -3.56 9.98 4.98
N GLY A 35 -4.07 9.03 5.79
CA GLY A 35 -5.50 8.89 6.03
C GLY A 35 -6.10 10.15 6.66
N TYR A 36 -5.47 10.68 7.70
CA TYR A 36 -5.89 11.93 8.36
C TYR A 36 -5.85 13.12 7.40
N PHE A 37 -4.79 13.25 6.60
CA PHE A 37 -4.61 14.36 5.67
C PHE A 37 -5.65 14.33 4.54
N LEU A 38 -5.83 13.18 3.89
CA LEU A 38 -6.81 12.99 2.82
C LEU A 38 -8.26 13.08 3.33
N ASN A 39 -8.50 12.74 4.60
CA ASN A 39 -9.81 12.89 5.19
C ASN A 39 -10.13 14.33 5.62
N THR A 40 -9.16 15.02 6.24
CA THR A 40 -9.39 16.30 6.94
C THR A 40 -9.08 17.52 6.07
N PHE A 41 -7.94 17.50 5.37
CA PHE A 41 -7.49 18.63 4.54
C PHE A 41 -7.92 18.50 3.07
N LYS A 42 -8.44 17.34 2.69
CA LYS A 42 -9.08 17.12 1.39
C LYS A 42 -10.57 16.84 1.60
N ASN A 43 -11.27 16.51 0.52
CA ASN A 43 -12.73 16.44 0.51
C ASN A 43 -13.32 15.23 1.26
N GLY A 44 -12.52 14.47 2.00
CA GLY A 44 -12.91 13.23 2.68
C GLY A 44 -12.64 11.97 1.85
N LEU A 45 -12.63 10.83 2.52
CA LEU A 45 -12.51 9.50 1.91
C LEU A 45 -13.91 8.89 1.75
N ALA A 46 -14.39 8.73 0.52
CA ALA A 46 -15.66 8.07 0.27
C ALA A 46 -15.68 7.37 -1.08
N TRP A 47 -16.57 6.38 -1.20
CA TRP A 47 -16.85 5.73 -2.47
C TRP A 47 -17.35 6.76 -3.51
N PRO A 48 -16.89 6.71 -4.77
CA PRO A 48 -17.29 7.69 -5.76
C PRO A 48 -18.80 7.62 -5.99
N SER A 49 -19.44 8.78 -6.04
CA SER A 49 -20.90 8.89 -6.25
C SER A 49 -21.17 9.96 -7.30
N LYS A 50 -22.24 9.78 -8.08
CA LYS A 50 -22.66 10.81 -9.04
C LYS A 50 -23.14 12.03 -8.29
N VAL A 51 -22.47 13.16 -8.51
CA VAL A 51 -22.87 14.46 -7.97
C VAL A 51 -24.21 14.82 -8.62
N LYS A 52 -25.29 14.91 -7.83
CA LYS A 52 -26.59 15.34 -8.35
C LYS A 52 -26.56 16.87 -8.49
N ASN A 53 -27.36 17.42 -9.41
CA ASN A 53 -27.49 18.87 -9.56
C ASN A 53 -27.90 19.49 -8.22
N GLY A 54 -27.01 20.30 -7.63
CA GLY A 54 -27.18 20.91 -6.30
C GLY A 54 -26.15 20.47 -5.25
N ASP A 55 -25.44 19.35 -5.47
CA ASP A 55 -24.41 18.88 -4.55
C ASP A 55 -23.07 19.59 -4.78
N ASN A 56 -22.31 19.81 -3.70
CA ASN A 56 -20.99 20.40 -3.75
C ASN A 56 -20.06 19.61 -4.70
N LYS A 57 -19.47 20.24 -5.73
CA LYS A 57 -18.47 19.61 -6.62
C LYS A 57 -17.30 18.93 -5.87
N ALA A 58 -17.06 19.34 -4.63
CA ALA A 58 -16.12 18.70 -3.71
C ALA A 58 -16.45 17.22 -3.42
N LEU A 59 -17.72 16.82 -3.41
CA LEU A 59 -18.15 15.42 -3.21
C LEU A 59 -17.63 14.51 -4.33
N GLY A 60 -17.59 15.01 -5.56
CA GLY A 60 -17.08 14.26 -6.72
C GLY A 60 -15.60 13.89 -6.61
N LYS A 61 -14.81 14.65 -5.84
CA LYS A 61 -13.37 14.42 -5.66
C LYS A 61 -13.01 13.44 -4.54
N ARG A 62 -14.01 12.91 -3.80
CA ARG A 62 -13.78 11.94 -2.71
C ARG A 62 -13.24 10.61 -3.22
N GLY A 63 -13.69 10.18 -4.41
CA GLY A 63 -13.17 8.99 -5.08
C GLY A 63 -11.68 9.10 -5.36
N ASP A 64 -11.21 10.27 -5.80
CA ASP A 64 -9.78 10.50 -6.07
C ASP A 64 -8.92 10.41 -4.79
N GLN A 65 -9.43 10.93 -3.67
CA GLN A 65 -8.74 10.82 -2.38
C GLN A 65 -8.70 9.37 -1.89
N LEU A 66 -9.82 8.64 -2.05
CA LEU A 66 -9.88 7.21 -1.72
C LEU A 66 -8.92 6.39 -2.58
N HIS A 67 -8.81 6.68 -3.88
CA HIS A 67 -7.82 6.07 -4.77
C HIS A 67 -6.39 6.28 -4.25
N ALA A 68 -6.02 7.53 -3.95
CA ALA A 68 -4.69 7.85 -3.43
C ALA A 68 -4.40 7.12 -2.11
N PHE A 69 -5.35 7.11 -1.18
CA PHE A 69 -5.22 6.40 0.09
C PHE A 69 -5.03 4.89 -0.10
N LEU A 70 -5.86 4.26 -0.93
CA LEU A 70 -5.77 2.83 -1.21
C LEU A 70 -4.45 2.46 -1.92
N MET A 71 -3.94 3.31 -2.81
CA MET A 71 -2.65 3.08 -3.47
C MET A 71 -1.47 3.15 -2.49
N ILE A 72 -1.48 4.11 -1.56
CA ILE A 72 -0.47 4.22 -0.50
C ILE A 72 -0.54 2.98 0.41
N LEU A 73 -1.74 2.59 0.82
CA LEU A 73 -1.93 1.43 1.68
C LEU A 73 -1.48 0.12 1.00
N ALA A 74 -1.83 -0.07 -0.27
CA ALA A 74 -1.50 -1.26 -1.04
C ALA A 74 0.00 -1.38 -1.34
N PHE A 75 0.56 -0.40 -2.07
CA PHE A 75 1.87 -0.51 -2.71
C PHE A 75 3.03 0.09 -1.90
N ILE A 76 2.74 0.93 -0.90
CA ILE A 76 3.79 1.43 0.00
C ILE A 76 3.83 0.58 1.26
N TYR A 77 2.69 0.40 1.92
CA TYR A 77 2.66 -0.34 3.20
C TYR A 77 2.64 -1.85 2.99
N PHE A 78 1.54 -2.43 2.49
CA PHE A 78 1.43 -3.90 2.41
C PHE A 78 2.48 -4.55 1.51
N GLN A 79 2.82 -3.94 0.38
CA GLN A 79 3.94 -4.41 -0.44
C GLN A 79 5.29 -4.31 0.30
N GLY A 80 5.54 -3.23 1.04
CA GLY A 80 6.76 -3.06 1.84
C GLY A 80 6.88 -4.14 2.92
N GLU A 81 5.80 -4.40 3.64
CA GLU A 81 5.72 -5.47 4.65
C GLU A 81 5.94 -6.85 4.01
N ALA A 82 5.37 -7.10 2.83
CA ALA A 82 5.56 -8.36 2.10
C ALA A 82 7.04 -8.59 1.75
N LEU A 83 7.77 -7.55 1.33
CA LEU A 83 9.20 -7.64 1.01
C LEU A 83 10.07 -7.89 2.25
N LEU A 84 9.63 -7.44 3.42
CA LEU A 84 10.33 -7.64 4.70
C LEU A 84 10.00 -8.99 5.36
N ALA A 85 8.90 -9.64 5.00
CA ALA A 85 8.42 -10.88 5.62
C ALA A 85 9.50 -11.98 5.71
N TYR A 86 10.27 -12.24 4.64
CA TYR A 86 11.34 -13.26 4.69
C TYR A 86 12.51 -12.89 5.60
N ARG A 87 12.76 -11.60 5.83
CA ARG A 87 13.83 -11.13 6.73
C ARG A 87 13.39 -11.17 8.19
N LEU A 88 12.12 -10.84 8.43
CA LEU A 88 11.48 -10.89 9.75
C LEU A 88 11.45 -12.33 10.28
N TYR A 89 10.99 -13.26 9.45
CA TYR A 89 10.80 -14.67 9.81
C TYR A 89 11.97 -15.55 9.33
N ARG A 90 13.22 -15.04 9.42
CA ARG A 90 14.41 -15.74 8.88
C ARG A 90 14.76 -17.05 9.63
N TYR A 91 14.26 -17.22 10.85
CA TYR A 91 14.49 -18.42 11.67
C TYR A 91 13.25 -19.29 11.87
N ASP A 92 12.09 -18.83 11.38
CA ASP A 92 10.86 -19.61 11.42
C ASP A 92 10.79 -20.61 10.26
N ALA A 93 9.81 -21.50 10.33
CA ALA A 93 9.56 -22.45 9.27
C ALA A 93 9.33 -21.69 7.95
N LYS A 94 10.10 -22.04 6.91
CA LYS A 94 10.04 -21.39 5.58
C LYS A 94 8.62 -21.28 5.02
N ILE A 95 7.73 -22.21 5.39
CA ILE A 95 6.32 -22.21 5.01
C ILE A 95 5.55 -21.00 5.58
N ILE A 96 5.86 -20.57 6.80
CA ILE A 96 5.20 -19.43 7.46
C ILE A 96 5.59 -18.13 6.76
N SER A 97 6.89 -17.94 6.53
CA SER A 97 7.41 -16.74 5.84
C SER A 97 6.87 -16.65 4.42
N LYS A 98 6.75 -17.78 3.72
CA LYS A 98 6.15 -17.86 2.38
C LYS A 98 4.65 -17.55 2.41
N LEU A 99 3.91 -18.13 3.35
CA LEU A 99 2.48 -17.87 3.51
C LEU A 99 2.20 -16.39 3.78
N LEU A 100 2.93 -15.78 4.71
CA LEU A 100 2.74 -14.37 5.05
C LEU A 100 3.09 -13.46 3.87
N HIS A 101 4.22 -13.72 3.20
CA HIS A 101 4.63 -12.99 2.02
C HIS A 101 3.55 -13.01 0.93
N THR A 102 3.05 -14.20 0.59
CA THR A 102 1.99 -14.36 -0.42
C THR A 102 0.68 -13.72 0.02
N ALA A 103 0.28 -13.88 1.30
CA ALA A 103 -0.94 -13.27 1.83
C ALA A 103 -0.90 -11.73 1.76
N LEU A 104 0.22 -11.12 2.13
CA LEU A 104 0.38 -9.66 2.06
C LEU A 104 0.35 -9.15 0.62
N HIS A 105 0.94 -9.87 -0.34
CA HIS A 105 0.83 -9.53 -1.76
C HIS A 105 -0.60 -9.64 -2.29
N ILE A 106 -1.37 -10.67 -1.88
CA ILE A 106 -2.79 -10.81 -2.25
C ILE A 106 -3.62 -9.63 -1.72
N ILE A 107 -3.39 -9.21 -0.47
CA ILE A 107 -4.06 -8.04 0.11
C ILE A 107 -3.71 -6.77 -0.69
N ALA A 108 -2.43 -6.56 -1.00
CA ALA A 108 -1.99 -5.42 -1.80
C ALA A 108 -2.65 -5.39 -3.19
N ILE A 109 -2.77 -6.53 -3.87
CA ILE A 109 -3.49 -6.65 -5.16
C ILE A 109 -4.96 -6.27 -5.00
N GLY A 110 -5.65 -6.83 -4.00
CA GLY A 110 -7.06 -6.54 -3.76
C GLY A 110 -7.32 -5.05 -3.55
N LEU A 111 -6.47 -4.40 -2.76
CA LEU A 111 -6.52 -2.96 -2.54
C LEU A 111 -6.18 -2.16 -3.81
N GLY A 112 -5.17 -2.57 -4.58
CA GLY A 112 -4.80 -1.92 -5.84
C GLY A 112 -5.89 -2.00 -6.92
N ILE A 113 -6.54 -3.15 -7.07
CA ILE A 113 -7.69 -3.34 -7.97
C ILE A 113 -8.88 -2.48 -7.51
N THR A 114 -9.12 -2.41 -6.20
CA THR A 114 -10.16 -1.55 -5.64
C THR A 114 -9.85 -0.08 -5.92
N ALA A 115 -8.61 0.36 -5.73
CA ALA A 115 -8.17 1.72 -6.03
C ALA A 115 -8.35 2.07 -7.52
N LEU A 116 -8.05 1.13 -8.43
CA LEU A 116 -8.25 1.32 -9.86
C LEU A 116 -9.73 1.44 -10.22
N THR A 117 -10.58 0.58 -9.64
CA THR A 117 -12.04 0.63 -9.83
C THR A 117 -12.60 1.98 -9.37
N VAL A 118 -12.16 2.45 -8.20
CA VAL A 118 -12.58 3.73 -7.61
C VAL A 118 -12.23 4.91 -8.52
N ILE A 119 -11.02 4.98 -9.08
CA ILE A 119 -10.62 6.13 -9.91
C ILE A 119 -11.30 6.13 -11.28
N ILE A 120 -11.52 4.95 -11.89
CA ILE A 120 -12.27 4.83 -13.14
C ILE A 120 -13.71 5.31 -12.91
N MET A 121 -14.34 4.86 -11.83
CA MET A 121 -15.71 5.26 -11.52
C MET A 121 -15.79 6.76 -11.17
N SER A 122 -14.81 7.30 -10.46
CA SER A 122 -14.70 8.74 -10.18
C SER A 122 -14.65 9.57 -11.47
N THR A 123 -13.76 9.18 -12.38
CA THR A 123 -13.56 9.86 -13.68
C THR A 123 -14.80 9.76 -14.57
N ASN A 124 -15.44 8.58 -14.62
CA ASN A 124 -16.71 8.38 -15.33
C ASN A 124 -17.83 9.25 -14.77
N ASN A 125 -17.94 9.35 -13.44
CA ASN A 125 -18.95 10.19 -12.79
C ASN A 125 -18.71 11.69 -13.02
N ALA A 126 -17.46 12.10 -13.25
CA ALA A 126 -17.10 13.45 -13.64
C ALA A 126 -17.32 13.74 -15.15
N GLY A 127 -17.60 12.71 -15.96
CA GLY A 127 -17.80 12.83 -17.40
C GLY A 127 -16.51 13.05 -18.20
N TRP A 128 -15.36 12.63 -17.66
CA TRP A 128 -14.06 12.78 -18.31
C TRP A 128 -13.59 11.46 -18.94
N ASN A 129 -12.65 11.55 -19.87
CA ASN A 129 -12.02 10.37 -20.46
C ASN A 129 -10.98 9.77 -19.49
N ASN A 130 -11.02 8.45 -19.34
CA ASN A 130 -10.03 7.71 -18.57
C ASN A 130 -8.70 7.61 -19.31
N PHE A 131 -7.62 7.34 -18.56
CA PHE A 131 -6.31 6.98 -19.08
C PHE A 131 -5.63 8.01 -19.99
N THR A 132 -5.85 9.29 -19.73
CA THR A 132 -5.26 10.40 -20.51
C THR A 132 -3.91 10.87 -19.98
N SER A 133 -3.53 10.47 -18.76
CA SER A 133 -2.29 10.90 -18.11
C SER A 133 -1.20 9.83 -18.13
N VAL A 134 0.06 10.26 -18.19
CA VAL A 134 1.22 9.36 -18.08
C VAL A 134 1.20 8.57 -16.76
N HIS A 135 0.72 9.18 -15.67
CA HIS A 135 0.55 8.50 -14.39
C HIS A 135 -0.34 7.26 -14.51
N SER A 136 -1.46 7.35 -15.23
CA SER A 136 -2.38 6.24 -15.42
C SER A 136 -1.80 5.10 -16.25
N TRP A 137 -0.96 5.42 -17.24
CA TRP A 137 -0.27 4.42 -18.06
C TRP A 137 0.75 3.65 -17.23
N ILE A 138 1.59 4.37 -16.47
CA ILE A 138 2.56 3.76 -15.56
C ILE A 138 1.84 2.93 -14.49
N GLY A 139 0.72 3.44 -13.96
CA GLY A 139 -0.09 2.74 -12.96
C GLY A 139 -0.65 1.41 -13.46
N ILE A 140 -1.21 1.37 -14.67
CA ILE A 140 -1.68 0.11 -15.28
C ILE A 140 -0.50 -0.84 -15.51
N CYS A 141 0.60 -0.37 -16.09
CA CYS A 141 1.78 -1.22 -16.32
C CYS A 141 2.30 -1.82 -15.02
N LEU A 142 2.41 -1.03 -13.95
CA LEU A 142 2.82 -1.51 -12.63
C LEU A 142 1.87 -2.56 -12.07
N LEU A 143 0.56 -2.30 -12.13
CA LEU A 143 -0.44 -3.27 -11.64
C LEU A 143 -0.37 -4.59 -12.43
N SER A 144 -0.21 -4.52 -13.75
CA SER A 144 -0.04 -5.71 -14.61
C SER A 144 1.22 -6.50 -14.26
N VAL A 145 2.37 -5.83 -14.10
CA VAL A 145 3.62 -6.50 -13.70
C VAL A 145 3.49 -7.11 -12.31
N TYR A 146 2.83 -6.42 -11.38
CA TYR A 146 2.62 -6.91 -10.01
C TYR A 146 1.74 -8.16 -9.97
N LEU A 147 0.71 -8.25 -10.81
CA LEU A 147 -0.11 -9.45 -10.99
C LEU A 147 0.66 -10.62 -11.57
N VAL A 148 1.64 -10.38 -12.45
CA VAL A 148 2.51 -11.44 -13.00
C VAL A 148 3.57 -11.86 -11.97
N GLN A 149 4.05 -10.93 -11.16
CA GLN A 149 5.08 -11.17 -10.15
C GLN A 149 4.61 -12.14 -9.06
N ILE A 150 3.30 -12.26 -8.81
CA ILE A 150 2.75 -13.16 -7.79
C ILE A 150 2.75 -14.64 -8.26
N ASN A 151 3.92 -15.13 -8.67
CA ASN A 151 4.14 -16.55 -8.90
C ASN A 151 4.94 -17.13 -7.71
N PRO A 152 4.35 -18.07 -6.93
CA PRO A 152 4.97 -18.60 -5.71
C PRO A 152 6.19 -19.49 -5.92
#